data_AF-G9MIN1-F1
#
_entry.id   AF-G9MIN1-F1
#
_cell.length_a   1.000
_cell.length_b   1.000
_cell.length_c   1.000
_cell.angle_alpha   90.00
_cell.angle_beta   90.00
_cell.angle_gamma   90.00
#
_symmetry.space_group_name_H-M   'P 1'
#
loop_
_entity.id
_entity.type
_entity.pdbx_description
1 polymer ?
#
loop_
_entity_poly.entity_id
_entity_poly.type
_entity_poly.pdbx_seq_one_letter_code
_entity_poly.pdbx_strand_id
1 'polypeptide(L)'
;MEVLLRPDSGVRVASYDLYTALKLSNPSAILALLFDKRGDEIKITQSHLNRAVANFRGGAEATVFLLNKRSNEVKITEEVIKQAAEFGSVETLSLLFDERGTDIKITEDVIAAIGASRDDMQAAAKLSLLLERRAHEIKITESLVIAAMKEASVDWMATLLDKRGNEMKITEDIVKAASENRGKWMLTLLLEKYGDEFKITQDIVKAAVSNANPNLVALLLDKRGHEFKITEDIARTALGSPNGLKKITMFLDKRGHEFRVTEDIVEVAARLRFDASKLITLFLNKRGHEFKITEGIIKAASNNVLLGRETVALLKDRRRLEMDVTKDIASIA
;
A
#
# COMPACT_ATOMS: atom_id res chain seq x y z
N MET A 1 -44.17 -9.85 -4.58
CA MET A 1 -43.99 -10.11 -3.14
C MET A 1 -45.21 -10.78 -2.52
N GLU A 2 -46.43 -10.27 -2.74
CA GLU A 2 -47.66 -10.85 -2.16
C GLU A 2 -47.91 -12.34 -2.48
N VAL A 3 -47.59 -12.80 -3.70
CA VAL A 3 -47.74 -14.21 -4.08
C VAL A 3 -46.75 -15.14 -3.35
N LEU A 4 -45.54 -14.66 -3.03
CA LEU A 4 -44.52 -15.40 -2.28
C LEU A 4 -44.88 -15.57 -0.79
N LEU A 5 -45.70 -14.66 -0.26
CA LEU A 5 -46.09 -14.56 1.14
C LEU A 5 -47.39 -15.33 1.48
N ARG A 6 -48.03 -15.96 0.50
CA ARG A 6 -49.23 -16.80 0.69
C ARG A 6 -48.81 -18.27 0.93
N PRO A 7 -49.11 -18.87 2.10
CA PRO A 7 -48.73 -20.26 2.40
C PRO A 7 -49.39 -21.28 1.44
N ASP A 8 -50.55 -20.93 0.91
CA ASP A 8 -51.43 -21.71 0.04
C ASP A 8 -51.19 -21.48 -1.46
N SER A 9 -50.25 -20.61 -1.85
CA SER A 9 -50.03 -20.27 -3.27
C SER A 9 -49.31 -21.35 -4.09
N GLY A 10 -48.83 -22.42 -3.44
CA GLY A 10 -47.98 -23.44 -4.06
C GLY A 10 -46.59 -22.95 -4.46
N VAL A 11 -46.31 -21.65 -4.33
CA VAL A 11 -45.00 -21.06 -4.63
C VAL A 11 -44.07 -21.32 -3.44
N ARG A 12 -42.96 -22.02 -3.65
CA ARG A 12 -41.97 -22.28 -2.60
C ARG A 12 -41.12 -21.03 -2.38
N VAL A 13 -41.00 -20.52 -1.14
CA VAL A 13 -39.94 -19.55 -0.81
C VAL A 13 -38.62 -20.31 -0.92
N ALA A 14 -37.83 -19.94 -1.92
CA ALA A 14 -36.56 -20.57 -2.18
C ALA A 14 -35.49 -19.96 -1.27
N SER A 15 -34.38 -20.69 -1.11
CA SER A 15 -33.16 -20.15 -0.49
C SER A 15 -32.73 -18.82 -1.13
N TYR A 16 -32.99 -18.64 -2.43
CA TYR A 16 -32.70 -17.41 -3.14
C TYR A 16 -33.50 -16.18 -2.65
N ASP A 17 -34.73 -16.37 -2.21
CA ASP A 17 -35.58 -15.27 -1.72
C ASP A 17 -35.05 -14.72 -0.39
N LEU A 18 -34.69 -15.63 0.54
CA LEU A 18 -34.05 -15.27 1.80
C LEU A 18 -32.71 -14.56 1.53
N TYR A 19 -31.90 -15.11 0.62
CA TYR A 19 -30.62 -14.51 0.24
C TYR A 19 -30.75 -13.10 -0.33
N THR A 20 -31.82 -12.82 -1.06
CA THR A 20 -32.11 -11.49 -1.63
C THR A 20 -32.61 -10.53 -0.56
N ALA A 21 -33.47 -11.00 0.36
CA ALA A 21 -33.93 -10.20 1.50
C ALA A 21 -32.75 -9.72 2.37
N LEU A 22 -31.75 -10.58 2.58
CA LEU A 22 -30.55 -10.26 3.35
C LEU A 22 -29.64 -9.20 2.71
N LYS A 23 -29.84 -8.83 1.44
CA LYS A 23 -29.10 -7.72 0.78
C LYS A 23 -29.69 -6.35 1.09
N LEU A 24 -30.91 -6.29 1.61
CA LEU A 24 -31.63 -5.03 1.80
C LEU A 24 -30.98 -4.20 2.91
N SER A 25 -31.12 -2.88 2.84
CA SER A 25 -30.58 -2.00 3.89
C SER A 25 -31.29 -2.19 5.24
N ASN A 26 -32.55 -2.64 5.25
CA ASN A 26 -33.28 -3.03 6.45
C ASN A 26 -33.90 -4.43 6.23
N PRO A 27 -33.13 -5.51 6.43
CA PRO A 27 -33.59 -6.86 6.16
C PRO A 27 -34.61 -7.36 7.19
N SER A 28 -34.58 -6.84 8.43
CA SER A 28 -35.34 -7.37 9.57
C SER A 28 -36.85 -7.46 9.33
N ALA A 29 -37.46 -6.42 8.76
CA ALA A 29 -38.89 -6.41 8.46
C ALA A 29 -39.28 -7.51 7.45
N ILE A 30 -38.45 -7.71 6.43
CA ILE A 30 -38.72 -8.71 5.38
C ILE A 30 -38.45 -10.12 5.92
N LEU A 31 -37.41 -10.29 6.72
CA LEU A 31 -37.12 -11.56 7.39
C LEU A 31 -38.28 -11.98 8.31
N ALA A 32 -38.79 -11.07 9.14
CA ALA A 32 -39.94 -11.34 10.00
C ALA A 32 -41.15 -11.79 9.17
N LEU A 33 -41.52 -11.05 8.12
CA LEU A 33 -42.64 -11.41 7.24
C LEU A 33 -42.45 -12.76 6.54
N LEU A 34 -41.24 -13.06 6.06
CA LEU A 34 -40.95 -14.35 5.41
C LEU A 34 -41.14 -15.51 6.39
N PHE A 35 -40.59 -15.40 7.60
CA PHE A 35 -40.69 -16.47 8.61
C PHE A 35 -42.08 -16.56 9.24
N ASP A 36 -42.83 -15.46 9.40
CA ASP A 36 -44.21 -15.50 9.88
C ASP A 36 -45.14 -16.21 8.90
N LYS A 37 -44.88 -16.08 7.59
CA LYS A 37 -45.71 -16.68 6.54
C LYS A 37 -45.30 -18.10 6.18
N ARG A 38 -44.01 -18.43 6.27
CA ARG A 38 -43.47 -19.69 5.74
C ARG A 38 -42.83 -20.58 6.79
N GLY A 39 -42.58 -20.04 7.98
CA GLY A 39 -42.06 -20.76 9.14
C GLY A 39 -40.96 -21.73 8.76
N ASP A 40 -41.26 -23.02 8.94
CA ASP A 40 -40.26 -24.07 8.83
C ASP A 40 -39.85 -24.48 7.41
N GLU A 41 -40.56 -23.99 6.40
CA GLU A 41 -40.22 -24.24 4.99
C GLU A 41 -38.93 -23.53 4.58
N ILE A 42 -38.55 -22.47 5.30
CA ILE A 42 -37.34 -21.70 5.04
C ILE A 42 -36.15 -22.41 5.69
N LYS A 43 -35.26 -22.95 4.86
CA LYS A 43 -33.98 -23.50 5.31
C LYS A 43 -32.93 -22.42 5.44
N ILE A 44 -32.32 -22.28 6.62
CA ILE A 44 -31.16 -21.42 6.80
C ILE A 44 -29.91 -22.22 6.38
N THR A 45 -28.96 -21.54 5.73
CA THR A 45 -27.74 -22.15 5.20
C THR A 45 -26.56 -21.25 5.51
N GLN A 46 -25.34 -21.77 5.40
CA GLN A 46 -24.13 -20.97 5.58
C GLN A 46 -24.05 -19.78 4.61
N SER A 47 -24.58 -19.92 3.39
CA SER A 47 -24.64 -18.80 2.44
C SER A 47 -25.54 -17.65 2.92
N HIS A 48 -26.63 -17.98 3.63
CA HIS A 48 -27.49 -16.97 4.25
C HIS A 48 -26.76 -16.25 5.39
N LEU A 49 -26.07 -16.99 6.26
CA LEU A 49 -25.30 -16.39 7.36
C LEU A 49 -24.16 -15.51 6.81
N ASN A 50 -23.36 -16.01 5.85
CA ASN A 50 -22.30 -15.24 5.20
C ASN A 50 -22.82 -13.95 4.57
N ARG A 51 -24.01 -14.00 3.93
CA ARG A 51 -24.64 -12.80 3.39
C ARG A 51 -25.10 -11.85 4.49
N ALA A 52 -25.71 -12.35 5.55
CA ALA A 52 -26.16 -11.51 6.66
C ALA A 52 -24.99 -10.73 7.27
N VAL A 53 -23.89 -11.42 7.59
CA VAL A 53 -22.74 -10.77 8.23
C VAL A 53 -22.01 -9.79 7.32
N ALA A 54 -22.03 -10.01 6.00
CA ALA A 54 -21.46 -9.10 5.00
C ALA A 54 -22.36 -7.89 4.69
N ASN A 55 -23.56 -7.79 5.28
CA ASN A 55 -24.44 -6.64 5.09
C ASN A 55 -24.05 -5.50 6.06
N PHE A 56 -23.50 -4.43 5.50
CA PHE A 56 -23.04 -3.28 6.27
C PHE A 56 -24.14 -2.52 7.04
N ARG A 57 -25.37 -2.44 6.50
CA ARG A 57 -26.42 -1.54 7.04
C ARG A 57 -27.41 -2.20 7.99
N GLY A 58 -27.62 -3.50 7.84
CA GLY A 58 -28.58 -4.26 8.67
C GLY A 58 -28.12 -5.69 8.93
N GLY A 59 -26.81 -5.94 8.79
CA GLY A 59 -26.24 -7.27 8.97
C GLY A 59 -26.27 -7.74 10.41
N ALA A 60 -26.14 -6.83 11.38
CA ALA A 60 -26.23 -7.12 12.80
C ALA A 60 -27.59 -7.73 13.15
N GLU A 61 -28.68 -7.05 12.82
CA GLU A 61 -30.05 -7.50 13.09
C GLU A 61 -30.41 -8.74 12.29
N ALA A 62 -29.99 -8.82 11.02
CA ALA A 62 -30.17 -10.02 10.22
C ALA A 62 -29.46 -11.22 10.82
N THR A 63 -28.22 -11.05 11.29
CA THR A 63 -27.43 -12.12 11.89
C THR A 63 -28.09 -12.61 13.17
N VAL A 64 -28.47 -11.70 14.07
CA VAL A 64 -29.21 -12.03 15.29
C VAL A 64 -30.50 -12.77 14.98
N PHE A 65 -31.27 -12.31 13.98
CA PHE A 65 -32.50 -12.97 13.57
C PHE A 65 -32.27 -14.42 13.13
N LEU A 66 -31.27 -14.65 12.26
CA LEU A 66 -30.95 -15.99 11.76
C LEU A 66 -30.45 -16.92 12.88
N LEU A 67 -29.58 -16.42 13.75
CA LEU A 67 -29.05 -17.20 14.88
C LEU A 67 -30.15 -17.54 15.90
N ASN A 68 -31.03 -16.59 16.25
CA ASN A 68 -32.13 -16.84 17.19
C ASN A 68 -33.16 -17.83 16.65
N LYS A 69 -33.44 -17.80 15.33
CA LYS A 69 -34.42 -18.73 14.75
C LYS A 69 -33.88 -20.14 14.65
N ARG A 70 -32.64 -20.33 14.15
CA ARG A 70 -32.09 -21.68 13.91
C ARG A 70 -30.57 -21.75 14.07
N SER A 71 -30.05 -21.43 15.26
CA SER A 71 -28.62 -21.51 15.61
C SER A 71 -27.99 -22.88 15.41
N ASN A 72 -28.78 -23.95 15.33
CA ASN A 72 -28.32 -25.32 15.07
C ASN A 72 -28.14 -25.64 13.57
N GLU A 73 -28.72 -24.87 12.65
CA GLU A 73 -28.59 -25.10 11.20
C GLU A 73 -27.33 -24.47 10.58
N VAL A 74 -26.75 -23.51 11.28
CA VAL A 74 -25.58 -22.74 10.82
C VAL A 74 -24.50 -22.70 11.88
N LYS A 75 -23.25 -22.61 11.44
CA LYS A 75 -22.09 -22.48 12.33
C LYS A 75 -21.37 -21.19 12.03
N ILE A 76 -20.99 -20.45 13.06
CA ILE A 76 -20.08 -19.32 12.89
C ILE A 76 -18.69 -19.91 12.70
N THR A 77 -18.27 -20.02 11.44
CA THR A 77 -16.94 -20.49 11.04
C THR A 77 -15.97 -19.31 10.92
N GLU A 78 -14.69 -19.60 10.77
CA GLU A 78 -13.69 -18.57 10.43
C GLU A 78 -14.09 -17.77 9.18
N GLU A 79 -14.65 -18.43 8.16
CA GLU A 79 -15.14 -17.76 6.95
C GLU A 79 -16.25 -16.75 7.25
N VAL A 80 -17.19 -17.06 8.15
CA VAL A 80 -18.23 -16.11 8.58
C VAL A 80 -17.57 -14.87 9.21
N ILE A 81 -16.54 -15.06 10.04
CA ILE A 81 -15.80 -13.95 10.65
C ILE A 81 -15.02 -13.15 9.61
N LYS A 82 -14.36 -13.80 8.65
CA LYS A 82 -13.67 -13.11 7.54
C LYS A 82 -14.62 -12.23 6.75
N GLN A 83 -15.81 -12.74 6.41
CA GLN A 83 -16.85 -11.96 5.71
C GLN A 83 -17.33 -10.76 6.53
N ALA A 84 -17.51 -10.91 7.85
CA ALA A 84 -17.85 -9.81 8.74
C ALA A 84 -16.71 -8.78 8.87
N ALA A 85 -15.48 -9.25 8.99
CA ALA A 85 -14.27 -8.44 9.07
C ALA A 85 -14.08 -7.58 7.82
N GLU A 86 -14.26 -8.16 6.63
CA GLU A 86 -14.06 -7.46 5.35
C GLU A 86 -15.24 -6.57 4.96
N PHE A 87 -16.48 -7.06 5.08
CA PHE A 87 -17.66 -6.40 4.51
C PHE A 87 -18.70 -5.92 5.53
N GLY A 88 -18.73 -6.54 6.71
CA GLY A 88 -19.70 -6.22 7.76
C GLY A 88 -19.45 -4.88 8.44
N SER A 89 -20.28 -4.54 9.43
CA SER A 89 -20.03 -3.41 10.33
C SER A 89 -19.25 -3.85 11.57
N VAL A 90 -18.79 -2.90 12.38
CA VAL A 90 -18.15 -3.19 13.68
C VAL A 90 -19.13 -3.90 14.61
N GLU A 91 -20.40 -3.49 14.59
CA GLU A 91 -21.48 -4.06 15.39
C GLU A 91 -21.70 -5.54 15.04
N THR A 92 -21.75 -5.87 13.75
CA THR A 92 -21.84 -7.27 13.30
C THR A 92 -20.67 -8.11 13.81
N LEU A 93 -19.44 -7.59 13.73
CA LEU A 93 -18.26 -8.31 14.21
C LEU A 93 -18.29 -8.48 15.74
N SER A 94 -18.73 -7.47 16.49
CA SER A 94 -18.90 -7.54 17.95
C SER A 94 -19.91 -8.61 18.34
N LEU A 95 -21.07 -8.63 17.69
CA LEU A 95 -22.12 -9.62 17.94
C LEU A 95 -21.60 -11.05 17.74
N LEU A 96 -20.80 -11.29 16.70
CA LEU A 96 -20.23 -12.62 16.45
C LEU A 96 -19.24 -13.04 17.55
N PHE A 97 -18.53 -12.10 18.17
CA PHE A 97 -17.69 -12.38 19.33
C PHE A 97 -18.50 -12.64 20.60
N ASP A 98 -19.65 -11.96 20.79
CA ASP A 98 -20.56 -12.19 21.90
C ASP A 98 -21.21 -13.59 21.83
N GLU A 99 -21.66 -14.00 20.65
CA GLU A 99 -22.40 -15.26 20.45
C GLU A 99 -21.54 -16.53 20.59
N ARG A 100 -20.23 -16.44 20.36
CA ARG A 100 -19.35 -17.63 20.34
C ARG A 100 -18.10 -17.53 21.20
N GLY A 101 -17.90 -16.40 21.88
CA GLY A 101 -16.77 -16.23 22.80
C GLY A 101 -15.46 -16.73 22.21
N THR A 102 -14.81 -17.68 22.90
CA THR A 102 -13.50 -18.26 22.54
C THR A 102 -13.56 -19.43 21.55
N ASP A 103 -14.74 -19.88 21.11
CA ASP A 103 -14.86 -21.07 20.23
C ASP A 103 -14.30 -20.84 18.83
N ILE A 104 -14.04 -19.59 18.47
CA ILE A 104 -13.55 -19.18 17.16
C ILE A 104 -12.11 -18.71 17.29
N LYS A 105 -11.19 -19.40 16.64
CA LYS A 105 -9.79 -18.96 16.53
C LYS A 105 -9.69 -17.75 15.60
N ILE A 106 -9.09 -16.67 16.10
CA ILE A 106 -8.72 -15.52 15.27
C ILE A 106 -7.37 -15.81 14.60
N THR A 107 -7.35 -15.81 13.28
CA THR A 107 -6.16 -16.05 12.46
C THR A 107 -5.64 -14.74 11.85
N GLU A 108 -4.43 -14.78 11.30
CA GLU A 108 -3.88 -13.65 10.52
C GLU A 108 -4.77 -13.28 9.34
N ASP A 109 -5.42 -14.27 8.72
CA ASP A 109 -6.38 -14.09 7.64
C ASP A 109 -7.58 -13.22 8.04
N VAL A 110 -8.10 -13.41 9.25
CA VAL A 110 -9.17 -12.56 9.80
C VAL A 110 -8.67 -11.13 9.99
N ILE A 111 -7.46 -10.96 10.51
CA ILE A 111 -6.87 -9.64 10.75
C ILE A 111 -6.61 -8.92 9.41
N ALA A 112 -6.07 -9.62 8.42
CA ALA A 112 -5.86 -9.12 7.07
C ALA A 112 -7.17 -8.73 6.38
N ALA A 113 -8.24 -9.51 6.56
CA ALA A 113 -9.57 -9.19 6.05
C ALA A 113 -10.11 -7.87 6.62
N ILE A 114 -9.83 -7.54 7.89
CA ILE A 114 -10.16 -6.22 8.46
C ILE A 114 -9.40 -5.13 7.71
N GLY A 115 -8.10 -5.31 7.47
CA GLY A 115 -7.27 -4.33 6.77
C GLY A 115 -7.69 -4.09 5.32
N ALA A 116 -8.33 -5.08 4.67
CA ALA A 116 -8.88 -4.99 3.32
C ALA A 116 -10.29 -4.35 3.24
N SER A 117 -10.88 -3.98 4.38
CA SER A 117 -12.17 -3.28 4.43
C SER A 117 -12.12 -1.99 3.61
N ARG A 118 -13.21 -1.70 2.88
CA ARG A 118 -13.31 -0.53 1.99
C ARG A 118 -13.44 0.80 2.74
N ASP A 119 -13.76 0.74 4.03
CA ASP A 119 -13.92 1.88 4.92
C ASP A 119 -12.81 1.83 5.99
N ASP A 120 -11.89 2.78 5.90
CA ASP A 120 -10.69 2.86 6.74
C ASP A 120 -11.01 3.08 8.22
N MET A 121 -12.06 3.86 8.51
CA MET A 121 -12.49 4.13 9.89
C MET A 121 -13.08 2.88 10.52
N GLN A 122 -13.91 2.15 9.76
CA GLN A 122 -14.44 0.87 10.20
C GLN A 122 -13.34 -0.19 10.33
N ALA A 123 -12.35 -0.20 9.44
CA ALA A 123 -11.20 -1.09 9.53
C ALA A 123 -10.45 -0.89 10.86
N ALA A 124 -10.12 0.36 11.20
CA ALA A 124 -9.44 0.71 12.44
C ALA A 124 -10.28 0.39 13.69
N ALA A 125 -11.59 0.65 13.64
CA ALA A 125 -12.51 0.34 14.73
C ALA A 125 -12.66 -1.18 14.96
N LYS A 126 -12.78 -1.98 13.88
CA LYS A 126 -12.82 -3.45 13.95
C LYS A 126 -11.52 -4.02 14.51
N LEU A 127 -10.36 -3.49 14.10
CA LEU A 127 -9.08 -3.90 14.66
C LEU A 127 -9.01 -3.56 16.15
N SER A 128 -9.47 -2.37 16.56
CA SER A 128 -9.52 -1.97 17.97
C SER A 128 -10.36 -2.91 18.81
N LEU A 129 -11.58 -3.23 18.35
CA LEU A 129 -12.48 -4.19 18.97
C LEU A 129 -11.81 -5.57 19.10
N LEU A 130 -11.17 -6.03 18.04
CA LEU A 130 -10.51 -7.33 18.00
C LEU A 130 -9.35 -7.38 19.01
N LEU A 131 -8.50 -6.35 19.06
CA LEU A 131 -7.37 -6.28 19.99
C LEU A 131 -7.84 -6.13 21.44
N GLU A 132 -8.91 -5.37 21.72
CA GLU A 132 -9.46 -5.23 23.07
C GLU A 132 -10.04 -6.52 23.62
N ARG A 133 -10.78 -7.26 22.78
CA ARG A 133 -11.48 -8.46 23.23
C ARG A 133 -10.65 -9.73 23.14
N ARG A 134 -9.68 -9.79 22.22
CA ARG A 134 -8.96 -11.02 21.84
C ARG A 134 -7.44 -10.85 21.72
N ALA A 135 -6.84 -9.81 22.32
CA ALA A 135 -5.38 -9.58 22.28
C ALA A 135 -4.54 -10.84 22.57
N HIS A 136 -4.93 -11.60 23.59
CA HIS A 136 -4.21 -12.79 24.07
C HIS A 136 -4.15 -13.94 23.05
N GLU A 137 -5.03 -13.95 22.05
CA GLU A 137 -5.06 -14.97 20.99
C GLU A 137 -4.32 -14.53 19.73
N ILE A 138 -4.00 -13.24 19.64
CA ILE A 138 -3.47 -12.63 18.43
C ILE A 138 -1.96 -12.51 18.57
N LYS A 139 -1.26 -13.25 17.72
CA LYS A 139 0.18 -13.06 17.51
C LYS A 139 0.38 -12.15 16.31
N ILE A 140 0.99 -10.98 16.55
CA ILE A 140 1.41 -10.09 15.47
C ILE A 140 2.72 -10.62 14.91
N THR A 141 2.68 -11.12 13.67
CA THR A 141 3.88 -11.58 12.96
C THR A 141 4.37 -10.52 11.99
N GLU A 142 5.65 -10.61 11.64
CA GLU A 142 6.26 -9.75 10.64
C GLU A 142 5.55 -9.87 9.28
N SER A 143 5.14 -11.09 8.90
CA SER A 143 4.42 -11.33 7.63
C SER A 143 3.08 -10.60 7.58
N LEU A 144 2.31 -10.62 8.67
CA LEU A 144 1.07 -9.86 8.79
C LEU A 144 1.31 -8.35 8.65
N VAL A 145 2.36 -7.85 9.29
CA VAL A 145 2.71 -6.42 9.28
C VAL A 145 3.16 -5.98 7.88
N ILE A 146 3.98 -6.79 7.20
CA ILE A 146 4.40 -6.53 5.81
C ILE A 146 3.19 -6.53 4.87
N ALA A 147 2.25 -7.47 5.04
CA ALA A 147 1.01 -7.48 4.25
C ALA A 147 0.18 -6.22 4.50
N ALA A 148 0.03 -5.80 5.76
CA ALA A 148 -0.66 -4.58 6.12
C ALA A 148 0.02 -3.32 5.56
N MET A 149 1.35 -3.25 5.53
CA MET A 149 2.07 -2.13 4.89
C MET A 149 1.74 -1.95 3.41
N LYS A 150 1.29 -3.01 2.74
CA LYS A 150 0.97 -3.00 1.30
C LYS A 150 -0.50 -2.71 1.06
N GLU A 151 -1.39 -3.34 1.83
CA GLU A 151 -2.82 -3.39 1.51
C GLU A 151 -3.71 -2.61 2.50
N ALA A 152 -3.28 -2.39 3.75
CA ALA A 152 -4.11 -1.75 4.76
C ALA A 152 -4.02 -0.22 4.73
N SER A 153 -5.00 0.43 5.37
CA SER A 153 -5.00 1.87 5.56
C SER A 153 -3.97 2.32 6.61
N VAL A 154 -3.59 3.60 6.55
CA VAL A 154 -2.64 4.19 7.51
C VAL A 154 -3.24 4.21 8.92
N ASP A 155 -4.55 4.45 9.05
CA ASP A 155 -5.25 4.47 10.34
C ASP A 155 -5.33 3.08 10.97
N TRP A 156 -5.57 2.06 10.14
CA TRP A 156 -5.50 0.66 10.57
C TRP A 156 -4.09 0.33 11.09
N MET A 157 -3.06 0.72 10.33
CA MET A 157 -1.67 0.44 10.72
C MET A 157 -1.25 1.22 11.97
N ALA A 158 -1.67 2.49 12.08
CA ALA A 158 -1.43 3.31 13.25
C ALA A 158 -2.06 2.68 14.50
N THR A 159 -3.30 2.19 14.38
CA THR A 159 -4.02 1.48 15.46
C THR A 159 -3.28 0.21 15.90
N LEU A 160 -2.79 -0.59 14.95
CA LEU A 160 -2.01 -1.79 15.26
C LEU A 160 -0.75 -1.44 16.05
N LEU A 161 -0.01 -0.45 15.57
CA LEU A 161 1.23 0.02 16.19
C LEU A 161 0.99 0.66 17.57
N ASP A 162 -0.11 1.39 17.77
CA ASP A 162 -0.43 1.99 19.08
C ASP A 162 -0.79 0.95 20.13
N LYS A 163 -1.51 -0.10 19.74
CA LYS A 163 -1.99 -1.11 20.68
C LYS A 163 -1.00 -2.25 20.92
N ARG A 164 -0.16 -2.60 19.94
CA ARG A 164 0.71 -3.79 19.98
C ARG A 164 2.13 -3.53 19.50
N GLY A 165 2.51 -2.28 19.28
CA GLY A 165 3.81 -1.92 18.73
C GLY A 165 5.01 -2.36 19.57
N ASN A 166 4.88 -2.32 20.89
CA ASN A 166 5.90 -2.78 21.85
C ASN A 166 6.20 -4.29 21.79
N GLU A 167 5.33 -5.07 21.15
CA GLU A 167 5.53 -6.51 20.96
C GLU A 167 6.23 -6.85 19.65
N MET A 168 6.43 -5.86 18.78
CA MET A 168 7.03 -6.02 17.47
C MET A 168 8.36 -5.28 17.39
N LYS A 169 9.32 -5.90 16.71
CA LYS A 169 10.53 -5.23 16.28
C LYS A 169 10.34 -4.70 14.86
N ILE A 170 10.61 -3.42 14.63
CA ILE A 170 10.67 -2.86 13.26
C ILE A 170 11.94 -3.36 12.57
N THR A 171 11.77 -4.24 11.61
CA THR A 171 12.85 -4.84 10.82
C THR A 171 13.08 -4.05 9.52
N GLU A 172 14.20 -4.31 8.86
CA GLU A 172 14.49 -3.72 7.55
C GLU A 172 13.42 -4.08 6.51
N ASP A 173 12.90 -5.30 6.52
CA ASP A 173 11.89 -5.75 5.56
C ASP A 173 10.55 -5.02 5.74
N ILE A 174 10.15 -4.71 6.98
CA ILE A 174 8.98 -3.87 7.26
C ILE A 174 9.18 -2.45 6.69
N VAL A 175 10.36 -1.87 6.90
CA VAL A 175 10.66 -0.51 6.41
C VAL A 175 10.77 -0.47 4.88
N LYS A 176 11.32 -1.52 4.26
CA LYS A 176 11.33 -1.68 2.80
C LYS A 176 9.91 -1.79 2.26
N ALA A 177 9.03 -2.61 2.86
CA ALA A 177 7.63 -2.69 2.47
C ALA A 177 6.91 -1.34 2.55
N ALA A 178 7.16 -0.56 3.61
CA ALA A 178 6.63 0.80 3.75
C ALA A 178 7.19 1.77 2.67
N SER A 179 8.43 1.57 2.23
CA SER A 179 9.08 2.35 1.16
C SER A 179 8.61 1.96 -0.25
N GLU A 180 8.09 0.74 -0.41
CA GLU A 180 7.47 0.24 -1.64
C GLU A 180 5.98 0.62 -1.75
N ASN A 181 5.37 1.05 -0.64
CA ASN A 181 3.98 1.52 -0.65
C ASN A 181 3.84 2.76 -1.56
N ARG A 182 2.76 2.83 -2.35
CA ARG A 182 2.53 3.95 -3.30
C ARG A 182 2.45 5.30 -2.59
N GLY A 183 1.95 5.32 -1.36
CA GLY A 183 1.89 6.48 -0.48
C GLY A 183 3.19 6.67 0.31
N LYS A 184 3.42 7.91 0.77
CA LYS A 184 4.52 8.19 1.72
C LYS A 184 4.15 7.89 3.17
N TRP A 185 2.86 7.73 3.45
CA TRP A 185 2.32 7.76 4.80
C TRP A 185 2.76 6.59 5.67
N MET A 186 2.89 5.37 5.11
CA MET A 186 3.41 4.23 5.87
C MET A 186 4.85 4.47 6.33
N LEU A 187 5.72 4.97 5.45
CA LEU A 187 7.09 5.31 5.82
C LEU A 187 7.13 6.49 6.81
N THR A 188 6.28 7.51 6.63
CA THR A 188 6.14 8.61 7.60
C THR A 188 5.77 8.08 8.98
N LEU A 189 4.77 7.20 9.08
CA LEU A 189 4.29 6.61 10.33
C LEU A 189 5.42 5.87 11.06
N LEU A 190 6.20 5.06 10.34
CA LEU A 190 7.36 4.37 10.93
C LEU A 190 8.44 5.34 11.40
N LEU A 191 8.76 6.37 10.62
CA LEU A 191 9.78 7.35 10.98
C LEU A 191 9.37 8.17 12.22
N GLU A 192 8.08 8.49 12.36
CA GLU A 192 7.56 9.28 13.47
C GLU A 192 7.44 8.47 14.77
N LYS A 193 7.00 7.21 14.70
CA LYS A 193 6.80 6.37 15.89
C LYS A 193 8.02 5.55 16.30
N TYR A 194 8.83 5.13 15.34
CA TYR A 194 9.91 4.15 15.53
C TYR A 194 11.25 4.60 14.93
N GLY A 195 11.41 5.90 14.68
CA GLY A 195 12.58 6.44 13.97
C GLY A 195 13.92 5.98 14.54
N ASP A 196 14.04 5.88 15.86
CA ASP A 196 15.28 5.52 16.54
C ASP A 196 15.52 4.00 16.62
N GLU A 197 14.55 3.17 16.26
CA GLU A 197 14.63 1.70 16.37
C GLU A 197 15.26 1.03 15.15
N PHE A 198 15.34 1.74 14.02
CA PHE A 198 15.93 1.22 12.78
C PHE A 198 16.83 2.26 12.10
N LYS A 199 17.74 1.76 11.27
CA LYS A 199 18.63 2.58 10.43
C LYS A 199 18.14 2.57 8.99
N ILE A 200 18.33 3.67 8.28
CA ILE A 200 18.10 3.72 6.83
C ILE A 200 19.27 3.07 6.09
N THR A 201 19.04 1.86 5.57
CA THR A 201 20.03 1.11 4.77
C THR A 201 20.00 1.53 3.30
N GLN A 202 21.01 1.10 2.54
CA GLN A 202 21.04 1.32 1.09
C GLN A 202 19.84 0.65 0.38
N ASP A 203 19.38 -0.50 0.86
CA ASP A 203 18.25 -1.21 0.27
C ASP A 203 16.91 -0.52 0.54
N ILE A 204 16.71 0.05 1.73
CA ILE A 204 15.56 0.92 2.02
C ILE A 204 15.55 2.12 1.08
N VAL A 205 16.70 2.76 0.87
CA VAL A 205 16.81 3.91 -0.04
C VAL A 205 16.49 3.49 -1.47
N LYS A 206 17.01 2.36 -1.95
CA LYS A 206 16.68 1.84 -3.29
C LYS A 206 15.21 1.54 -3.46
N ALA A 207 14.54 0.97 -2.44
CA ALA A 207 13.11 0.74 -2.46
C ALA A 207 12.32 2.05 -2.64
N ALA A 208 12.63 3.07 -1.82
CA ALA A 208 12.03 4.39 -1.93
C ALA A 208 12.33 5.09 -3.27
N VAL A 209 13.55 4.90 -3.80
CA VAL A 209 14.00 5.47 -5.08
C VAL A 209 13.35 4.77 -6.26
N SER A 210 13.06 3.47 -6.17
CA SER A 210 12.36 2.73 -7.23
C SER A 210 10.86 3.07 -7.27
N ASN A 211 10.31 3.54 -6.15
CA ASN A 211 8.92 3.91 -6.03
C ASN A 211 8.53 5.07 -6.97
N ALA A 212 7.33 5.01 -7.56
CA ALA A 212 6.84 6.06 -8.45
C ALA A 212 6.68 7.42 -7.75
N ASN A 213 6.43 7.44 -6.43
CA ASN A 213 6.22 8.64 -5.65
C ASN A 213 7.56 9.28 -5.21
N PRO A 214 7.98 10.41 -5.81
CA PRO A 214 9.26 11.04 -5.48
C PRO A 214 9.30 11.63 -4.06
N ASN A 215 8.14 11.80 -3.40
CA ASN A 215 8.07 12.35 -2.06
C ASN A 215 8.63 11.40 -0.99
N LEU A 216 8.73 10.10 -1.27
CA LEU A 216 9.39 9.13 -0.37
C LEU A 216 10.90 9.44 -0.27
N VAL A 217 11.54 9.68 -1.41
CA VAL A 217 12.95 10.11 -1.45
C VAL A 217 13.12 11.45 -0.75
N ALA A 218 12.17 12.39 -0.94
CA ALA A 218 12.21 13.69 -0.26
C ALA A 218 12.19 13.50 1.27
N LEU A 219 11.26 12.67 1.74
CA LEU A 219 11.08 12.37 3.16
C LEU A 219 12.35 11.76 3.77
N LEU A 220 12.96 10.78 3.10
CA LEU A 220 14.20 10.16 3.58
C LEU A 220 15.36 11.16 3.62
N LEU A 221 15.53 11.98 2.58
CA LEU A 221 16.57 13.01 2.54
C LEU A 221 16.38 14.05 3.65
N ASP A 222 15.14 14.48 3.90
CA ASP A 222 14.82 15.53 4.89
C ASP A 222 14.91 15.04 6.33
N LYS A 223 14.42 13.83 6.61
CA LYS A 223 14.34 13.30 7.97
C LYS A 223 15.60 12.54 8.37
N ARG A 224 16.21 11.79 7.44
CA ARG A 224 17.25 10.80 7.74
C ARG A 224 18.38 10.79 6.71
N GLY A 225 18.56 11.88 5.97
CA GLY A 225 19.58 11.97 4.92
C GLY A 225 20.97 11.61 5.45
N HIS A 226 21.33 12.11 6.63
CA HIS A 226 22.64 11.91 7.25
C HIS A 226 23.04 10.45 7.48
N GLU A 227 22.09 9.49 7.44
CA GLU A 227 22.37 8.08 7.69
C GLU A 227 22.88 7.30 6.48
N PHE A 228 22.67 7.84 5.28
CA PHE A 228 23.03 7.16 4.05
C PHE A 228 23.70 8.10 3.06
N LYS A 229 24.55 7.51 2.21
CA LYS A 229 25.19 8.18 1.09
C LYS A 229 24.42 7.88 -0.19
N ILE A 230 24.39 8.85 -1.10
CA ILE A 230 23.92 8.62 -2.47
C ILE A 230 25.06 7.93 -3.24
N THR A 231 24.96 6.61 -3.34
CA THR A 231 25.89 5.80 -4.11
C THR A 231 25.57 5.86 -5.59
N GLU A 232 26.53 5.46 -6.43
CA GLU A 232 26.30 5.34 -7.88
C GLU A 232 25.14 4.40 -8.19
N ASP A 233 25.00 3.32 -7.43
CA ASP A 233 23.92 2.35 -7.59
C ASP A 233 22.54 2.94 -7.28
N ILE A 234 22.42 3.78 -6.23
CA ILE A 234 21.21 4.56 -5.97
C ILE A 234 20.91 5.53 -7.12
N ALA A 235 21.94 6.20 -7.66
CA ALA A 235 21.78 7.12 -8.78
C ALA A 235 21.31 6.40 -10.05
N ARG A 236 21.88 5.23 -10.37
CA ARG A 236 21.43 4.36 -11.47
C ARG A 236 19.99 3.88 -11.27
N THR A 237 19.64 3.49 -10.04
CA THR A 237 18.27 3.13 -9.67
C THR A 237 17.32 4.31 -9.94
N ALA A 238 17.69 5.53 -9.55
CA ALA A 238 16.87 6.72 -9.80
C ALA A 238 16.69 6.98 -11.30
N LEU A 239 17.75 6.91 -12.10
CA LEU A 239 17.72 7.08 -13.56
C LEU A 239 16.80 6.06 -14.26
N GLY A 240 16.74 4.83 -13.75
CA GLY A 240 15.85 3.77 -14.25
C GLY A 240 14.41 3.82 -13.71
N SER A 241 14.12 4.69 -12.74
CA SER A 241 12.81 4.75 -12.07
C SER A 241 11.88 5.83 -12.64
N PRO A 242 10.55 5.73 -12.43
CA PRO A 242 9.65 6.82 -12.72
C PRO A 242 10.05 8.10 -11.97
N ASN A 243 9.91 9.26 -12.61
CA ASN A 243 10.34 10.55 -12.05
C ASN A 243 11.85 10.64 -11.73
N GLY A 244 12.69 9.86 -12.44
CA GLY A 244 14.14 9.82 -12.24
C GLY A 244 14.83 11.18 -12.30
N LEU A 245 14.46 12.04 -13.25
CA LEU A 245 14.96 13.43 -13.33
C LEU A 245 14.72 14.17 -12.01
N LYS A 246 13.50 14.13 -11.45
CA LYS A 246 13.16 14.81 -10.20
C LYS A 246 13.98 14.27 -9.02
N LYS A 247 14.17 12.95 -8.94
CA LYS A 247 14.95 12.29 -7.87
C LYS A 247 16.43 12.67 -7.94
N ILE A 248 17.03 12.65 -9.14
CA ILE A 248 18.41 13.09 -9.36
C ILE A 248 18.58 14.57 -9.01
N THR A 249 17.64 15.43 -9.41
CA THR A 249 17.65 16.85 -9.00
C THR A 249 17.66 16.98 -7.48
N MET A 250 16.82 16.21 -6.77
CA MET A 250 16.80 16.24 -5.31
C MET A 250 18.11 15.76 -4.67
N PHE A 251 18.78 14.75 -5.24
CA PHE A 251 20.10 14.32 -4.77
C PHE A 251 21.14 15.42 -4.92
N LEU A 252 21.18 16.10 -6.06
CA LEU A 252 22.11 17.20 -6.31
C LEU A 252 21.81 18.41 -5.41
N ASP A 253 20.53 18.74 -5.20
CA ASP A 253 20.12 19.90 -4.42
C ASP A 253 20.35 19.71 -2.92
N LYS A 254 19.96 18.55 -2.38
CA LYS A 254 20.02 18.31 -0.92
C LYS A 254 21.34 17.68 -0.47
N ARG A 255 21.98 16.89 -1.33
CA ARG A 255 23.16 16.06 -0.99
C ARG A 255 24.25 16.13 -2.04
N GLY A 256 24.26 17.17 -2.86
CA GLY A 256 25.22 17.28 -3.95
C GLY A 256 26.69 17.42 -3.52
N HIS A 257 26.99 17.62 -2.23
CA HIS A 257 28.37 17.60 -1.72
C HIS A 257 28.89 16.17 -1.50
N GLU A 258 27.99 15.18 -1.38
CA GLU A 258 28.33 13.76 -1.24
C GLU A 258 28.09 12.97 -2.53
N PHE A 259 27.21 13.48 -3.41
CA PHE A 259 26.86 12.86 -4.67
C PHE A 259 27.74 13.38 -5.80
N ARG A 260 28.70 12.54 -6.23
CA ARG A 260 29.55 12.79 -7.39
C ARG A 260 28.90 12.26 -8.67
N VAL A 261 28.84 13.09 -9.70
CA VAL A 261 28.40 12.70 -11.04
C VAL A 261 29.60 12.14 -11.81
N THR A 262 29.63 10.83 -11.99
CA THR A 262 30.67 10.13 -12.75
C THR A 262 30.31 10.03 -14.24
N GLU A 263 31.31 9.79 -15.09
CA GLU A 263 31.10 9.51 -16.52
C GLU A 263 30.08 8.40 -16.74
N ASP A 264 30.19 7.32 -15.97
CA ASP A 264 29.27 6.19 -15.94
C ASP A 264 27.80 6.59 -15.71
N ILE A 265 27.53 7.47 -14.74
CA ILE A 265 26.18 8.01 -14.48
C ILE A 265 25.69 8.83 -15.68
N VAL A 266 26.58 9.64 -16.27
CA VAL A 266 26.27 10.48 -17.43
C VAL A 266 25.97 9.62 -18.66
N GLU A 267 26.72 8.53 -18.89
CA GLU A 267 26.44 7.58 -19.97
C GLU A 267 25.07 6.92 -19.82
N VAL A 268 24.71 6.50 -18.59
CA VAL A 268 23.38 5.92 -18.33
C VAL A 268 22.29 6.94 -18.63
N ALA A 269 22.44 8.18 -18.14
CA ALA A 269 21.48 9.25 -18.38
C ALA A 269 21.34 9.59 -19.88
N ALA A 270 22.44 9.58 -20.63
CA ALA A 270 22.45 9.84 -22.07
C ALA A 270 21.65 8.79 -22.87
N ARG A 271 21.57 7.54 -22.40
CA ARG A 271 20.82 6.45 -23.03
C ARG A 271 19.32 6.49 -22.74
N LEU A 272 18.87 7.30 -21.79
CA LEU A 272 17.46 7.31 -21.37
C LEU A 272 16.54 7.78 -22.50
N ARG A 273 15.46 7.03 -22.74
CA ARG A 273 14.48 7.33 -23.80
C ARG A 273 13.80 8.69 -23.61
N PHE A 274 13.61 9.08 -22.35
CA PHE A 274 12.94 10.32 -21.96
C PHE A 274 13.87 11.13 -21.04
N ASP A 275 13.74 12.45 -21.08
CA ASP A 275 14.48 13.41 -20.25
C ASP A 275 16.02 13.36 -20.32
N ALA A 276 16.65 12.58 -21.20
CA ALA A 276 18.10 12.52 -21.36
C ALA A 276 18.72 13.92 -21.57
N SER A 277 18.18 14.72 -22.48
CA SER A 277 18.66 16.09 -22.73
C SER A 277 18.58 16.97 -21.49
N LYS A 278 17.49 16.88 -20.72
CA LYS A 278 17.30 17.62 -19.45
C LYS A 278 18.26 17.16 -18.36
N LEU A 279 18.47 15.85 -18.21
CA LEU A 279 19.41 15.28 -17.25
C LEU A 279 20.85 15.66 -17.56
N ILE A 280 21.26 15.57 -18.83
CA ILE A 280 22.59 16.01 -19.27
C ILE A 280 22.77 17.51 -19.03
N THR A 281 21.77 18.33 -19.35
CA THR A 281 21.80 19.77 -19.06
C THR A 281 21.96 20.04 -17.56
N LEU A 282 21.21 19.33 -16.72
CA LEU A 282 21.30 19.42 -15.26
C LEU A 282 22.71 19.08 -14.76
N PHE A 283 23.30 17.99 -15.25
CA PHE A 283 24.65 17.57 -14.87
C PHE A 283 25.71 18.57 -15.31
N LEU A 284 25.66 19.07 -16.54
CA LEU A 284 26.60 20.07 -17.02
C LEU A 284 26.52 21.37 -16.21
N ASN A 285 25.29 21.83 -15.91
CA ASN A 285 25.08 23.08 -15.17
C ASN A 285 25.50 22.98 -13.70
N LYS A 286 25.18 21.87 -13.02
CA LYS A 286 25.45 21.74 -11.58
C LYS A 286 26.82 21.12 -11.28
N ARG A 287 27.31 20.21 -12.13
CA ARG A 287 28.45 19.31 -11.87
C ARG A 287 29.33 19.07 -13.09
N GLY A 288 29.28 19.95 -14.11
CA GLY A 288 30.08 19.78 -15.33
C GLY A 288 31.59 19.77 -15.10
N HIS A 289 32.08 20.25 -13.96
CA HIS A 289 33.49 20.17 -13.58
C HIS A 289 33.92 18.78 -13.06
N GLU A 290 32.99 17.86 -12.76
CA GLU A 290 33.29 16.56 -12.16
C GLU A 290 33.59 15.45 -13.18
N PHE A 291 33.25 15.68 -14.45
CA PHE A 291 33.44 14.73 -15.56
C PHE A 291 33.81 15.45 -16.85
N LYS A 292 34.40 14.73 -17.80
CA LYS A 292 34.71 15.24 -19.14
C LYS A 292 33.72 14.69 -20.14
N ILE A 293 33.37 15.48 -21.17
CA ILE A 293 32.55 14.97 -22.27
C ILE A 293 33.42 14.10 -23.19
N THR A 294 33.32 12.78 -23.02
CA THR A 294 34.06 11.79 -23.81
C THR A 294 33.28 11.35 -25.06
N GLU A 295 33.96 10.61 -25.94
CA GLU A 295 33.28 9.94 -27.05
C GLU A 295 32.33 8.84 -26.58
N GLY A 296 32.61 8.21 -25.43
CA GLY A 296 31.72 7.23 -24.79
C GLY A 296 30.34 7.81 -24.50
N ILE A 297 30.31 8.99 -23.87
CA ILE A 297 29.07 9.73 -23.57
C ILE A 297 28.31 10.13 -24.84
N ILE A 298 29.01 10.62 -25.87
CA ILE A 298 28.38 10.99 -27.16
C ILE A 298 27.81 9.76 -27.87
N LYS A 299 28.53 8.63 -27.85
CA LYS A 299 28.06 7.36 -28.42
C LYS A 299 26.86 6.83 -27.65
N ALA A 300 26.88 6.92 -26.33
CA ALA A 300 25.75 6.55 -25.47
C ALA A 300 24.49 7.37 -25.81
N ALA A 301 24.61 8.69 -25.97
CA ALA A 301 23.53 9.56 -26.42
C ALA A 301 23.04 9.22 -27.84
N SER A 302 23.94 8.82 -28.74
CA SER A 302 23.61 8.46 -30.12
C SER A 302 22.75 7.19 -30.22
N ASN A 303 22.83 6.31 -29.22
CA ASN A 303 21.99 5.10 -29.13
C ASN A 303 20.56 5.39 -28.63
N ASN A 304 20.25 6.62 -28.24
CA ASN A 304 18.90 7.03 -27.88
C ASN A 304 18.08 7.34 -29.15
N VAL A 305 17.20 6.42 -29.52
CA VAL A 305 16.42 6.46 -30.76
C VAL A 305 15.40 7.61 -30.82
N LEU A 306 14.95 8.12 -29.67
CA LEU A 306 13.90 9.16 -29.63
C LEU A 306 14.45 10.59 -29.59
N LEU A 307 15.34 10.88 -28.64
CA LEU A 307 15.86 12.24 -28.37
C LEU A 307 17.40 12.31 -28.40
N GLY A 308 18.05 11.31 -28.99
CA GLY A 308 19.51 11.26 -29.08
C GLY A 308 20.12 12.41 -29.86
N ARG A 309 19.45 12.90 -30.91
CA ARG A 309 19.97 14.03 -31.74
C ARG A 309 20.16 15.31 -30.93
N GLU A 310 19.18 15.69 -30.13
CA GLU A 310 19.25 16.88 -29.27
C GLU A 310 20.35 16.73 -28.21
N THR A 311 20.39 15.55 -27.57
CA THR A 311 21.37 15.25 -26.53
C THR A 311 22.80 15.26 -27.10
N VAL A 312 23.00 14.67 -28.29
CA VAL A 312 24.29 14.67 -29.01
C VAL A 312 24.70 16.09 -29.43
N ALA A 313 23.78 16.88 -29.96
CA ALA A 313 24.06 18.27 -30.34
C ALA A 313 24.54 19.08 -29.12
N LEU A 314 23.81 19.00 -28.01
CA LEU A 314 24.14 19.67 -26.76
C LEU A 314 25.53 19.26 -26.22
N LEU A 315 25.85 17.95 -26.24
CA LEU A 315 27.15 17.45 -25.80
C LEU A 315 28.29 17.91 -26.72
N LYS A 316 28.08 17.93 -28.04
CA LYS A 316 29.08 18.39 -29.01
C LYS A 316 29.36 19.89 -28.88
N ASP A 317 28.31 20.69 -28.75
CA ASP A 317 28.43 22.14 -28.59
C ASP A 317 29.18 22.47 -27.30
N ARG A 318 28.84 21.80 -26.19
CA ARG A 318 29.53 22.00 -24.91
C ARG A 318 30.99 21.56 -24.95
N ARG A 319 31.30 20.41 -25.56
CA ARG A 319 32.68 19.92 -25.73
C ARG A 319 33.54 20.89 -26.56
N ARG A 320 32.97 21.47 -27.61
CA ARG A 320 33.66 22.48 -28.43
C ARG A 320 34.01 23.72 -27.62
N LEU A 321 33.04 24.26 -26.86
CA LEU A 321 33.27 25.42 -25.99
C LEU A 321 34.37 25.18 -24.97
N GLU A 322 34.42 24.01 -24.35
CA GLU A 322 35.49 23.64 -23.39
C GLU A 322 36.88 23.58 -24.06
N MET A 323 36.96 23.06 -25.28
CA MET A 323 38.20 23.00 -26.05
C MET A 323 38.69 24.38 -26.49
N ASP A 324 37.78 25.25 -26.91
CA ASP A 324 38.11 26.61 -27.35
C ASP A 324 38.63 27.46 -26.17
N VAL A 325 37.98 27.41 -25.00
CA VAL A 325 38.46 28.07 -23.77
C VAL A 325 39.85 27.59 -23.36
N THR A 326 40.13 26.29 -23.49
CA THR A 326 41.44 25.73 -23.13
C THR A 326 42.55 26.23 -24.05
N LYS A 327 42.26 26.37 -25.36
CA LYS A 327 43.21 26.92 -26.34
C LYS A 327 43.47 28.41 -26.10
N ASP A 328 42.44 29.17 -25.77
CA ASP A 328 42.57 30.60 -25.46
C ASP A 328 43.47 30.81 -24.22
N ILE A 329 43.27 30.04 -23.15
CA ILE A 329 44.14 30.08 -21.96
C ILE A 329 45.59 29.69 -22.30
N ALA A 330 45.78 28.65 -23.11
CA ALA A 330 47.12 28.18 -23.50
C ALA A 330 47.87 29.13 -24.45
N SER A 331 47.18 30.07 -25.11
CA SER A 331 47.81 31.08 -25.98
C SER A 331 48.16 32.39 -25.27
N ILE A 332 47.70 32.57 -24.01
CA ILE A 332 47.98 33.74 -23.16
C ILE A 332 49.13 33.47 -22.17
N ALA A 333 49.51 32.21 -21.94
CA ALA A 333 50.61 31.78 -21.07
C ALA A 333 51.95 31.67 -21.81
#